data_AF-A0A6P8N716-F1
#
_entry.id   AF-A0A6P8N716-F1
#
_cell.length_a   1.000
_cell.length_b   1.000
_cell.length_c   1.000
_cell.angle_alpha   90.00
_cell.angle_beta   90.00
_cell.angle_gamma   90.00
#
_symmetry.space_group_name_H-M   'P 1'
#
loop_
_entity.id
_entity.type
_entity.pdbx_description
1 polymer ?
#
loop_
_entity_poly.entity_id
_entity_poly.type
_entity_poly.pdbx_seq_one_letter_code
_entity_poly.pdbx_strand_id
1 'polypeptide(L)'
;MSDEPTYKLIYFNARGRAEHIRYIFAYTGIEYTDERIPEELWPEYKDSMPYKMLPVLEIDGNPVAQSNAVARYLAKKYDLMGRNEWDAMICDVLVDALGDLKQDDMGGLRVCSGP
;
A
#
# COMPACT_ATOMS: atom_id res chain seq x y z
N MET A 1 1.15 10.62 28.16
CA MET A 1 2.00 10.79 26.97
C MET A 1 1.29 10.03 25.88
N SER A 2 0.79 10.71 24.86
CA SER A 2 0.12 10.02 23.76
C SER A 2 1.20 9.25 23.01
N ASP A 3 1.21 7.92 23.10
CA ASP A 3 2.05 7.08 22.26
C ASP A 3 1.50 7.17 20.84
N GLU A 4 2.04 8.11 20.06
CA GLU A 4 1.75 8.21 18.64
C GLU A 4 2.30 6.94 17.95
N PRO A 5 1.51 6.30 17.08
CA PRO A 5 1.90 5.06 16.42
C PRO A 5 3.10 5.29 15.50
N THR A 6 4.00 4.32 15.50
CA THR A 6 5.18 4.30 14.64
C THR A 6 4.86 3.60 13.31
N TYR A 7 5.20 4.26 12.20
CA TYR A 7 4.93 3.78 10.86
C TYR A 7 6.23 3.50 10.08
N LYS A 8 6.30 2.32 9.45
CA LYS A 8 7.37 1.97 8.51
C LYS A 8 6.79 1.32 7.26
N LEU A 9 6.97 1.95 6.11
CA LEU A 9 6.52 1.47 4.81
C LEU A 9 7.68 0.80 4.08
N ILE A 10 7.55 -0.49 3.80
CA ILE A 10 8.54 -1.29 3.08
C ILE A 10 8.07 -1.50 1.65
N TYR A 11 8.88 -1.07 0.68
CA TYR A 11 8.64 -1.32 -0.74
C TYR A 11 9.93 -1.27 -1.56
N PHE A 12 9.86 -1.64 -2.83
CA PHE A 12 10.94 -1.38 -3.76
C PHE A 12 11.23 0.12 -3.89
N ASN A 13 12.42 0.45 -4.40
CA ASN A 13 12.76 1.82 -4.81
C ASN A 13 12.00 2.25 -6.09
N ALA A 14 10.68 2.15 -6.05
CA ALA A 14 9.74 2.50 -7.09
C ALA A 14 8.49 3.11 -6.46
N ARG A 15 7.68 3.79 -7.28
CA ARG A 15 6.38 4.32 -6.85
C ARG A 15 5.39 3.17 -6.65
N GLY A 16 5.03 2.51 -7.76
CA GLY A 16 4.26 1.27 -7.79
C GLY A 16 3.01 1.30 -6.90
N ARG A 17 2.80 0.18 -6.19
CA ARG A 17 1.66 0.00 -5.27
C ARG A 17 1.82 0.71 -3.93
N ALA A 18 3.01 1.20 -3.58
CA ALA A 18 3.21 1.91 -2.32
C ALA A 18 2.87 3.41 -2.41
N GLU A 19 2.82 3.97 -3.62
CA GLU A 19 2.81 5.43 -3.80
C GLU A 19 1.60 6.13 -3.18
N HIS A 20 0.42 5.54 -3.30
CA HIS A 20 -0.78 6.12 -2.70
C HIS A 20 -0.74 6.17 -1.16
N ILE A 21 0.01 5.27 -0.51
CA ILE A 21 0.24 5.30 0.94
C ILE A 21 1.20 6.45 1.27
N ARG A 22 2.26 6.63 0.47
CA ARG A 22 3.18 7.78 0.60
C ARG A 22 2.45 9.12 0.46
N TYR A 23 1.50 9.21 -0.47
CA TYR A 23 0.66 10.41 -0.62
C TYR A 23 -0.20 10.69 0.60
N ILE A 24 -0.77 9.67 1.24
CA ILE A 24 -1.53 9.86 2.48
C ILE A 24 -0.62 10.44 3.56
N PHE A 25 0.56 9.87 3.80
CA PHE A 25 1.51 10.39 4.79
C PHE A 25 1.98 11.82 4.47
N ALA A 26 2.29 12.10 3.20
CA ALA A 26 2.69 13.44 2.76
C ALA A 26 1.56 14.47 2.96
N TYR A 27 0.31 14.08 2.72
CA TYR A 27 -0.86 14.95 2.90
C TYR A 27 -1.17 15.22 4.37
N THR A 28 -1.09 14.19 5.22
CA THR A 28 -1.38 14.31 6.65
C THR A 28 -0.22 14.92 7.45
N GLY A 29 0.98 14.98 6.87
CA GLY A 29 2.19 15.47 7.53
C GLY A 29 2.72 14.52 8.59
N ILE A 30 2.34 13.25 8.55
CA ILE A 30 2.72 12.25 9.55
C ILE A 30 4.06 11.66 9.19
N GLU A 31 4.96 11.64 10.17
CA GLU A 31 6.27 11.04 10.02
C GLU A 31 6.17 9.52 9.92
N TYR A 32 6.88 8.96 8.95
CA TYR A 32 7.01 7.51 8.76
C TYR A 32 8.38 7.21 8.17
N THR A 33 8.84 5.98 8.38
CA THR A 33 10.06 5.47 7.73
C THR A 33 9.72 4.90 6.36
N ASP A 34 10.26 5.46 5.28
CA ASP A 34 10.15 4.93 3.91
C ASP A 34 11.33 3.99 3.61
N GLU A 35 11.18 2.71 3.97
CA GLU A 35 12.19 1.67 3.77
C GLU A 35 12.14 1.16 2.32
N ARG A 36 13.13 1.59 1.52
CA ARG A 36 13.25 1.24 0.11
C ARG A 36 14.26 0.11 -0.06
N ILE A 37 13.77 -1.08 -0.39
CA ILE A 37 14.63 -2.23 -0.64
C ILE A 37 15.04 -2.30 -2.14
N PRO A 38 16.32 -2.59 -2.44
CA PRO A 38 16.74 -3.00 -3.78
C PRO A 38 16.04 -4.31 -4.20
N GLU A 39 15.76 -4.47 -5.50
CA GLU A 39 15.10 -5.68 -6.01
C GLU A 39 15.97 -6.94 -5.79
N GLU A 40 17.28 -6.78 -5.80
CA GLU A 40 18.27 -7.86 -5.61
C GLU A 40 18.20 -8.47 -4.20
N LEU A 41 17.80 -7.67 -3.20
CA LEU A 41 17.64 -8.13 -1.82
C LEU A 41 16.28 -8.77 -1.57
N TRP A 42 15.33 -8.70 -2.52
CA TRP A 42 13.99 -9.28 -2.33
C TRP A 42 13.98 -10.73 -1.85
N PRO A 43 14.84 -11.65 -2.37
CA PRO A 43 14.86 -13.03 -1.89
C PRO A 43 15.10 -13.16 -0.39
N GLU A 44 15.86 -12.25 0.22
CA GLU A 44 16.18 -12.25 1.66
C GLU A 44 15.00 -11.77 2.51
N TYR A 45 14.19 -10.84 2.00
CA TYR A 45 13.03 -10.28 2.69
C TYR A 45 11.76 -11.12 2.46
N LYS A 46 11.69 -11.89 1.38
CA LYS A 46 10.45 -12.52 0.90
C LYS A 46 9.77 -13.39 1.95
N ASP A 47 10.53 -14.17 2.71
CA ASP A 47 9.97 -15.11 3.70
C ASP A 47 9.56 -14.42 5.02
N SER A 48 10.05 -13.22 5.30
CA SER A 48 9.65 -12.42 6.48
C SER A 48 8.44 -11.52 6.21
N MET A 49 8.09 -11.28 4.93
CA MET A 49 6.94 -10.44 4.57
C MET A 49 5.61 -11.20 4.59
N PRO A 50 4.51 -10.58 5.08
CA PRO A 50 3.18 -11.17 4.99
C PRO A 50 2.80 -11.52 3.54
N TYR A 51 2.29 -12.74 3.37
CA TYR A 51 1.94 -13.30 2.05
C TYR A 51 3.09 -13.34 1.02
N LYS A 52 4.34 -13.11 1.45
CA LYS A 52 5.50 -12.99 0.56
C LYS A 52 5.30 -11.93 -0.52
N MET A 53 4.69 -10.81 -0.14
CA MET A 53 4.32 -9.72 -1.05
C MET A 53 4.72 -8.35 -0.51
N LEU A 54 4.76 -7.38 -1.42
CA LEU A 54 5.00 -5.97 -1.15
C LEU A 54 3.93 -5.11 -1.86
N PRO A 55 3.57 -3.93 -1.31
CA PRO A 55 4.14 -3.28 -0.13
C PRO A 55 3.63 -3.82 1.21
N VAL A 56 4.40 -3.54 2.26
CA VAL A 56 4.08 -3.84 3.66
C VAL A 56 4.17 -2.56 4.48
N LEU A 57 3.15 -2.26 5.28
CA LEU A 57 3.19 -1.21 6.29
C LEU A 57 3.30 -1.88 7.66
N GLU A 58 4.34 -1.58 8.41
CA GLU A 58 4.42 -1.89 9.83
C GLU A 58 3.81 -0.76 10.65
N ILE A 59 2.92 -1.13 11.56
CA ILE A 59 2.29 -0.23 12.54
C ILE A 59 2.66 -0.76 13.93
N ASP A 60 3.49 -0.03 14.66
CA ASP A 60 4.00 -0.44 15.99
C ASP A 60 4.63 -1.84 15.97
N GLY A 61 5.41 -2.11 14.92
CA GLY A 61 6.08 -3.40 14.69
C GLY A 61 5.18 -4.51 14.14
N ASN A 62 3.89 -4.27 13.90
CA ASN A 62 2.98 -5.25 13.33
C ASN A 62 2.89 -5.08 11.80
N PRO A 63 3.40 -6.04 10.99
CA PRO A 63 3.40 -5.91 9.54
C PRO A 63 2.03 -6.23 8.92
N VAL A 64 1.57 -5.35 8.02
CA VAL A 64 0.31 -5.50 7.28
C VAL A 64 0.57 -5.31 5.78
N ALA A 65 0.14 -6.27 4.97
CA ALA A 65 0.19 -6.19 3.51
C ALA A 65 -1.17 -5.76 2.93
N GLN A 66 -1.28 -5.75 1.60
CA GLN A 66 -2.42 -5.26 0.82
C GLN A 66 -2.56 -3.74 0.81
N SER A 67 -1.87 -3.13 -0.15
CA SER A 67 -1.76 -1.68 -0.37
C SER A 67 -3.10 -0.91 -0.28
N ASN A 68 -4.14 -1.35 -0.98
CA ASN A 68 -5.47 -0.69 -0.95
C ASN A 68 -6.12 -0.74 0.45
N ALA A 69 -6.00 -1.87 1.16
CA ALA A 69 -6.59 -2.03 2.50
C ALA A 69 -5.87 -1.13 3.53
N VAL A 70 -4.53 -1.08 3.44
CA VAL A 70 -3.70 -0.18 4.25
C VAL A 70 -4.04 1.28 3.98
N ALA A 71 -4.13 1.68 2.71
CA ALA A 71 -4.50 3.04 2.33
C ALA A 71 -5.89 3.43 2.87
N ARG A 72 -6.87 2.52 2.80
CA ARG A 72 -8.22 2.73 3.33
C ARG A 72 -8.24 2.87 4.86
N TYR A 73 -7.43 2.07 5.57
CA TYR A 73 -7.25 2.21 7.01
C TYR A 73 -6.69 3.59 7.38
N LEU A 74 -5.61 4.03 6.72
CA LEU A 74 -5.00 5.34 6.97
C LEU A 74 -5.97 6.48 6.61
N ALA A 75 -6.64 6.39 5.47
CA ALA A 75 -7.63 7.38 5.06
C ALA A 75 -8.76 7.52 6.08
N LYS A 76 -9.27 6.39 6.62
CA LYS A 76 -10.28 6.43 7.69
C LYS A 76 -9.72 6.99 8.99
N LYS A 77 -8.49 6.63 9.35
CA LYS A 77 -7.82 7.09 10.58
C LYS A 77 -7.61 8.60 10.60
N TYR A 78 -7.33 9.19 9.45
CA TYR A 78 -7.00 10.61 9.30
C TYR A 78 -8.08 11.43 8.61
N ASP A 79 -9.33 10.97 8.66
CA ASP A 79 -10.51 11.70 8.16
C ASP A 79 -10.41 12.12 6.68
N LEU A 80 -9.83 11.25 5.85
CA LEU A 80 -9.70 11.44 4.40
C LEU A 80 -10.74 10.65 3.59
N MET A 81 -11.65 9.95 4.27
CA MET A 81 -12.75 9.24 3.63
C MET A 81 -13.91 10.19 3.31
N GLY A 82 -14.88 9.69 2.53
CA GLY A 82 -16.11 10.41 2.26
C GLY A 82 -16.89 10.79 3.54
N ARG A 83 -17.73 11.83 3.44
CA ARG A 83 -18.46 12.41 4.58
C ARG A 83 -19.49 11.47 5.22
N ASN A 84 -19.84 10.39 4.54
CA ASN A 84 -20.78 9.37 4.97
C ASN A 84 -20.42 8.03 4.31
N GLU A 85 -21.14 6.97 4.67
CA GLU A 85 -20.88 5.61 4.15
C GLU A 85 -21.02 5.50 2.63
N TRP A 86 -21.94 6.27 2.03
CA TRP A 86 -22.10 6.31 0.57
C TRP A 86 -20.89 6.96 -0.11
N ASP A 87 -20.46 8.13 0.34
CA ASP A 87 -19.29 8.82 -0.19
C ASP A 87 -18.02 7.96 -0.01
N ALA A 88 -17.87 7.28 1.14
CA ALA A 88 -16.78 6.35 1.40
C ALA A 88 -16.79 5.15 0.45
N MET A 89 -17.97 4.57 0.18
CA MET A 89 -18.12 3.50 -0.81
C MET A 89 -17.74 3.98 -2.22
N ILE A 90 -18.07 5.22 -2.60
CA ILE A 90 -17.65 5.78 -3.90
C ILE A 90 -16.11 5.90 -3.97
N CYS A 91 -15.43 6.32 -2.89
CA CYS A 91 -13.97 6.30 -2.85
C CYS A 91 -13.41 4.89 -3.09
N ASP A 92 -14.01 3.88 -2.46
CA ASP A 92 -13.60 2.49 -2.59
C ASP A 92 -13.78 1.97 -4.03
N VAL A 93 -14.93 2.24 -4.65
CA VAL A 93 -15.21 1.93 -6.06
C VAL A 93 -14.15 2.54 -6.98
N LEU A 94 -13.77 3.80 -6.77
CA LEU A 94 -12.75 4.45 -7.58
C LEU A 94 -11.37 3.81 -7.43
N VAL A 95 -10.96 3.49 -6.21
CA VAL A 95 -9.68 2.84 -5.93
C VAL A 95 -9.62 1.45 -6.56
N ASP A 96 -10.69 0.68 -6.44
CA ASP A 96 -10.75 -0.68 -6.96
C ASP A 96 -10.85 -0.69 -8.50
N ALA A 97 -11.65 0.21 -9.10
CA ALA A 97 -11.69 0.37 -10.56
C ALA A 97 -10.33 0.79 -11.16
N LEU A 98 -9.58 1.68 -10.48
CA LEU A 98 -8.21 2.01 -10.88
C LEU A 98 -7.26 0.82 -10.75
N GLY A 99 -7.50 -0.07 -9.78
CA GLY A 99 -6.77 -1.32 -9.61
C GLY A 99 -7.03 -2.31 -10.74
N ASP A 100 -8.28 -2.41 -11.19
CA ASP A 100 -8.69 -3.28 -12.29
C ASP A 100 -8.11 -2.80 -13.62
N LEU A 101 -8.20 -1.50 -13.93
CA LEU A 101 -7.62 -0.92 -15.15
C LEU A 101 -6.11 -1.17 -15.24
N LYS A 102 -5.38 -1.04 -14.13
CA LYS A 102 -3.94 -1.34 -14.08
C LYS A 102 -3.63 -2.81 -14.34
N GLN A 103 -4.53 -3.72 -13.96
CA GLN A 103 -4.38 -5.15 -14.23
C GLN A 103 -4.68 -5.47 -15.69
N ASP A 104 -5.70 -4.84 -16.26
CA ASP A 104 -6.08 -5.00 -17.67
C ASP A 104 -4.96 -4.51 -18.60
N ASP A 105 -4.32 -3.38 -18.29
CA ASP A 105 -3.16 -2.86 -19.02
C ASP A 105 -1.95 -3.81 -18.94
N MET A 106 -1.76 -4.52 -17.82
CA MET A 106 -0.75 -5.58 -17.70
C MET A 106 -1.19 -6.92 -18.34
N GLY A 107 -2.49 -7.09 -18.60
CA GLY A 107 -3.07 -8.25 -19.29
C GLY A 107 -2.73 -8.33 -20.79
N GLY A 108 -2.23 -7.24 -21.38
CA GLY A 108 -1.62 -7.22 -22.72
C GLY A 108 -0.23 -7.87 -22.79
N LEU A 109 0.40 -8.13 -21.64
CA LEU A 109 1.63 -8.90 -21.52
C LEU A 109 1.37 -10.24 -20.82
N ARG A 110 0.36 -10.99 -21.29
CA ARG A 110 0.37 -12.45 -21.14
C ARG A 110 1.56 -12.99 -21.93
N VAL A 111 2.74 -13.02 -21.30
CA VAL A 111 3.77 -13.98 -21.70
C VAL A 111 3.13 -15.34 -21.46
N CYS A 112 2.75 -16.00 -22.54
CA CYS A 112 2.49 -17.43 -22.54
C CYS A 112 3.78 -18.14 -22.11
N SER A 113 4.05 -18.21 -20.82
CA SER A 113 5.03 -19.15 -20.27
C SER A 113 4.29 -20.45 -19.98
N GLY A 114 4.07 -21.23 -21.05
CA GLY A 114 4.00 -22.69 -20.96
C GLY A 114 5.40 -23.28 -20.77
N PRO A 115 5.54 -24.60 -20.58
CA PRO A 115 4.62 -25.68 -20.98
C PRO A 115 3.53 -26.03 -19.95
#